data_AF-A0A4Q8QNV0-F1
#
_entry.id   AF-A0A4Q8QNV0-F1
#
_cell.length_a   1.000
_cell.length_b   1.000
_cell.length_c   1.000
_cell.angle_alpha   90.00
_cell.angle_beta   90.00
_cell.angle_gamma   90.00
#
_symmetry.space_group_name_H-M   'P 1'
#
loop_
_entity.id
_entity.type
_entity.pdbx_description
1 polymer ?
#
loop_
_entity_poly.entity_id
_entity_poly.type
_entity_poly.pdbx_seq_one_letter_code
_entity_poly.pdbx_strand_id
1 'polypeptide(L)'
;MAKLLKGLGGYLCRSCIGDPLYACQAKSTYGRIHFELCKIRLQLGGMASPTEPFPERPPRMRRKTYERLKARAFELEMELPAKRRKKPVDYPNLVYYLT
;
A
#
# COMPACT_ATOMS: atom_id res chain seq x y z
N MET A 1 -11.39 -20.81 9.16
CA MET A 1 -12.48 -20.15 8.40
C MET A 1 -11.89 -19.52 7.14
N ALA A 2 -12.37 -19.90 5.95
CA ALA A 2 -11.89 -19.31 4.70
C ALA A 2 -12.60 -17.98 4.43
N LYS A 3 -11.84 -16.93 4.08
CA LYS A 3 -12.40 -15.63 3.70
C LYS A 3 -12.83 -15.69 2.23
N LEU A 4 -14.11 -15.42 1.97
CA LEU A 4 -14.65 -15.35 0.61
C LEU A 4 -14.26 -14.02 -0.04
N LEU A 5 -13.81 -14.08 -1.28
CA LEU A 5 -13.47 -12.95 -2.13
C LEU A 5 -14.61 -12.76 -3.15
N LYS A 6 -15.06 -11.52 -3.32
CA LYS A 6 -16.04 -11.16 -4.36
C LYS A 6 -15.29 -10.92 -5.67
N GLY A 7 -15.57 -11.73 -6.70
CA GLY A 7 -14.91 -11.63 -8.01
C GLY A 7 -15.38 -12.72 -8.99
N LEU A 8 -15.08 -12.56 -10.28
CA LEU A 8 -15.38 -13.55 -11.35
C LEU A 8 -16.86 -13.98 -11.44
N GLY A 9 -17.79 -13.10 -11.04
CA GLY A 9 -19.23 -13.41 -11.05
C GLY A 9 -19.76 -14.13 -9.79
N GLY A 10 -18.96 -14.29 -8.73
CA GLY A 10 -19.40 -14.94 -7.50
C GLY A 10 -18.54 -14.66 -6.26
N TYR A 11 -18.69 -15.52 -5.25
CA TYR A 11 -17.87 -15.55 -4.04
C TYR A 11 -16.97 -16.78 -4.07
N LEU A 12 -15.67 -16.57 -4.22
CA LEU A 12 -14.69 -17.65 -4.30
C LEU A 12 -13.71 -17.56 -3.13
N CYS A 13 -13.31 -18.71 -2.61
CA CYS A 13 -12.25 -18.80 -1.63
C CYS A 13 -10.88 -18.67 -2.30
N ARG A 14 -9.83 -18.34 -1.53
CA ARG A 14 -8.46 -18.22 -2.07
C ARG A 14 -7.95 -19.51 -2.73
N SER A 15 -8.25 -20.65 -2.11
CA SER A 15 -7.91 -21.98 -2.63
C SER A 15 -8.66 -22.29 -3.93
N CYS A 16 -9.90 -21.80 -4.04
CA CYS A 16 -10.77 -21.98 -5.21
C CYS A 16 -10.21 -21.26 -6.45
N ILE A 17 -9.44 -20.18 -6.25
CA ILE A 17 -8.79 -19.41 -7.31
C ILE A 17 -7.29 -19.74 -7.45
N GLY A 18 -6.83 -20.85 -6.87
CA GLY A 18 -5.44 -21.32 -7.01
C GLY A 18 -4.42 -20.56 -6.17
N ASP A 19 -4.84 -19.99 -5.04
CA ASP A 19 -3.95 -19.31 -4.08
C ASP A 19 -3.01 -18.26 -4.70
N PRO A 20 -3.56 -17.23 -5.39
CA PRO A 20 -2.77 -16.24 -6.11
C PRO A 20 -1.79 -15.51 -5.19
N LEU A 21 -0.64 -15.15 -5.74
CA LEU A 21 0.36 -14.37 -5.02
C LEU A 21 -0.21 -13.02 -4.57
N TYR A 22 0.19 -12.57 -3.39
CA TYR A 22 -0.09 -11.19 -2.99
C TYR A 22 0.66 -10.23 -3.94
N ALA A 23 0.07 -9.07 -4.22
CA ALA A 23 0.69 -8.07 -5.09
C ALA A 23 2.11 -7.66 -4.65
N CYS A 24 2.39 -7.70 -3.34
CA CYS A 24 3.73 -7.47 -2.82
C CYS A 24 4.72 -8.60 -3.17
N GLN A 25 4.29 -9.86 -3.22
CA GLN A 25 5.15 -11.01 -3.50
C GLN A 25 5.68 -10.99 -4.94
N ALA A 26 4.84 -10.56 -5.89
CA ALA A 26 5.22 -10.42 -7.30
C ALA A 26 6.17 -9.23 -7.60
N LYS A 27 6.48 -8.38 -6.60
CA LYS A 27 7.34 -7.20 -6.78
C LYS A 27 8.79 -7.47 -6.38
N SER A 28 9.71 -6.79 -7.08
CA SER A 28 11.11 -6.68 -6.65
C SER A 28 11.24 -5.94 -5.32
N THR A 29 12.41 -6.03 -4.67
CA THR A 29 12.69 -5.39 -3.38
C THR A 29 12.30 -3.90 -3.35
N TYR A 30 12.81 -3.10 -4.29
CA TYR A 30 12.44 -1.69 -4.41
C TYR A 30 10.97 -1.48 -4.82
N GLY A 31 10.39 -2.43 -5.57
CA GLY A 31 8.96 -2.40 -5.89
C GLY A 31 8.08 -2.58 -4.66
N ARG A 32 8.50 -3.43 -3.71
CA ARG A 32 7.83 -3.64 -2.42
C ARG A 32 7.92 -2.39 -1.54
N ILE A 33 9.11 -1.80 -1.43
CA ILE A 33 9.34 -0.55 -0.69
C ILE A 33 8.44 0.57 -1.24
N HIS A 34 8.48 0.79 -2.56
CA HIS A 34 7.63 1.80 -3.21
C HIS A 34 6.13 1.52 -2.97
N PHE A 35 5.69 0.27 -3.11
CA PHE A 35 4.30 -0.13 -2.89
C PHE A 35 3.85 0.11 -1.45
N GLU A 36 4.68 -0.25 -0.47
CA GLU A 36 4.38 -0.07 0.94
C GLU A 36 4.33 1.41 1.33
N LEU A 37 5.24 2.23 0.79
CA LEU A 37 5.21 3.67 0.96
C LEU A 37 3.92 4.29 0.41
N CYS A 38 3.54 3.94 -0.83
CA CYS A 38 2.29 4.37 -1.45
C CYS A 38 1.07 3.98 -0.60
N LYS A 39 1.06 2.74 -0.11
CA LYS A 39 0.00 2.21 0.76
C LYS A 39 -0.13 3.01 2.05
N ILE A 40 0.96 3.29 2.75
CA ILE A 40 0.92 4.07 4.00
C ILE A 40 0.31 5.45 3.76
N ARG A 41 0.71 6.11 2.66
CA ARG A 41 0.19 7.44 2.31
C ARG A 41 -1.30 7.42 2.02
N LEU A 42 -1.78 6.40 1.31
CA LEU A 42 -3.21 6.18 1.07
C LEU A 42 -3.99 5.89 2.36
N GLN A 43 -3.43 5.09 3.28
CA GLN A 43 -4.05 4.84 4.59
C GLN A 43 -4.21 6.10 5.45
N LEU A 44 -3.41 7.13 5.17
CA LEU A 44 -3.49 8.44 5.80
C LEU A 44 -4.40 9.41 5.02
N GLY A 45 -5.09 8.96 3.97
CA GLY A 45 -5.96 9.80 3.14
C GLY A 45 -5.21 10.76 2.21
N GLY A 46 -3.91 10.54 2.00
CA GLY A 46 -3.09 11.37 1.11
C GLY A 46 -2.94 10.81 -0.29
N MET A 47 -2.17 11.51 -1.11
CA MET A 47 -1.74 10.98 -2.41
C MET A 47 -0.67 9.90 -2.25
N ALA A 48 -0.81 8.83 -3.04
CA ALA A 48 0.07 7.66 -3.04
C ALA A 48 1.51 7.95 -3.52
N SER A 49 1.80 9.16 -4.00
CA SER A 49 3.11 9.48 -4.59
C SER A 49 4.14 9.90 -3.53
N PRO A 50 5.37 9.33 -3.55
CA PRO A 50 6.49 9.78 -2.71
C PRO A 50 6.96 11.22 -2.97
N THR A 51 6.58 11.83 -4.10
CA THR A 51 6.97 13.21 -4.44
C THR A 51 6.06 14.26 -3.83
N GLU A 52 4.90 13.85 -3.32
CA GLU A 52 3.91 14.74 -2.74
C GLU A 52 4.20 14.99 -1.25
N PRO A 53 3.73 16.10 -0.67
CA PRO A 53 3.86 16.35 0.77
C PRO A 53 3.24 15.21 1.58
N PHE A 54 3.89 14.81 2.67
CA PHE A 54 3.43 13.70 3.50
C PHE A 54 2.06 14.06 4.13
N PRO A 55 1.06 13.18 4.04
CA PRO A 55 -0.30 13.50 4.51
C PRO A 55 -0.34 13.80 6.00
N GLU A 56 -1.23 14.72 6.36
CA GLU A 56 -1.54 15.02 7.75
C GLU A 56 -2.22 13.83 8.45
N ARG A 57 -2.27 13.88 9.77
CA ARG A 57 -2.91 12.84 10.57
C ARG A 57 -4.42 12.86 10.33
N PRO A 58 -5.04 11.73 9.92
CA PRO A 58 -6.49 11.65 9.79
C PRO A 58 -7.23 11.95 11.09
N PRO A 59 -8.44 12.55 11.02
CA PRO A 59 -9.32 12.68 12.16
C PRO A 59 -9.53 11.32 12.84
N ARG A 60 -9.60 11.31 14.17
CA ARG A 60 -9.80 10.09 14.99
C ARG A 60 -8.66 9.06 14.96
N MET A 61 -7.62 9.22 14.13
CA MET A 61 -6.43 8.36 14.22
C MET A 61 -5.61 8.69 15.47
N ARG A 62 -5.28 7.66 16.27
CA ARG A 62 -4.40 7.80 17.44
C ARG A 62 -3.02 8.33 17.01
N ARG A 63 -2.53 9.37 17.70
CA ARG A 63 -1.24 10.01 17.41
C ARG A 63 -0.07 9.01 17.33
N LYS A 64 0.03 8.07 18.27
CA LYS A 64 1.06 7.02 18.28
C LYS A 64 1.02 6.13 17.04
N THR A 65 -0.16 5.88 16.48
CA THR A 65 -0.30 5.09 15.23
C THR A 65 0.20 5.89 14.04
N TYR A 66 -0.18 7.16 13.96
CA TYR A 66 0.30 8.07 12.93
C TYR A 66 1.83 8.22 12.95
N GLU A 67 2.43 8.48 14.11
CA GLU A 67 3.88 8.63 14.26
C GLU A 67 4.63 7.37 13.83
N ARG A 68 4.09 6.18 14.15
CA ARG A 68 4.67 4.90 13.70
C ARG A 68 4.61 4.75 12.18
N LEU A 69 3.49 5.08 11.56
CA LEU A 69 3.34 5.03 10.10
C LEU A 69 4.26 6.04 9.42
N LYS A 70 4.39 7.25 9.99
CA LYS A 70 5.29 8.29 9.50
C LYS A 70 6.75 7.88 9.60
N ALA A 71 7.19 7.34 10.73
CA ALA A 71 8.56 6.83 10.91
C ALA A 71 8.87 5.73 9.89
N ARG A 72 7.96 4.77 9.72
CA ARG A 72 8.11 3.69 8.74
C ARG A 72 8.16 4.22 7.30
N ALA A 73 7.31 5.18 6.95
CA ALA A 73 7.34 5.79 5.62
C ALA A 73 8.67 6.52 5.36
N PHE A 74 9.21 7.21 6.37
CA PHE A 74 10.50 7.88 6.29
C PHE A 74 11.65 6.89 6.06
N GLU A 75 11.69 5.77 6.78
CA GLU A 75 12.68 4.70 6.57
C GLU A 75 12.61 4.17 5.12
N LEU A 76 11.40 3.88 4.63
CA LEU A 76 11.18 3.41 3.25
C LEU A 76 11.61 4.45 2.21
N GLU A 77 11.38 5.74 2.47
CA GLU A 77 11.84 6.83 1.60
C GLU A 77 13.37 6.92 1.55
N MET A 78 14.05 6.70 2.67
CA MET A 78 15.52 6.68 2.73
C MET A 78 16.11 5.49 1.97
N GLU A 79 15.49 4.31 2.06
CA GLU A 79 15.91 3.12 1.31
C GLU A 79 15.63 3.22 -0.19
N LEU A 80 14.67 4.04 -0.59
CA LEU A 80 14.23 4.15 -1.98
C LEU A 80 15.07 5.15 -2.78
N PRO A 81 15.77 4.72 -3.85
CA PRO A 81 16.53 5.62 -4.71
C PRO A 81 15.65 6.69 -5.34
N ALA A 82 16.17 7.91 -5.50
CA ALA A 82 15.41 9.04 -6.08
C ALA A 82 14.74 8.72 -7.43
N LYS A 83 15.41 7.93 -8.30
CA LYS A 83 14.85 7.48 -9.58
C LYS A 83 13.58 6.65 -9.44
N ARG A 84 13.46 5.87 -8.36
CA ARG A 84 12.30 5.00 -8.09
C ARG A 84 11.13 5.74 -7.45
N ARG A 85 11.36 6.91 -6.84
CA ARG A 85 10.30 7.75 -6.23
C ARG A 85 9.32 8.30 -7.27
N LYS A 86 9.77 8.52 -8.51
CA LYS A 86 8.95 9.01 -9.63
C LYS A 86 8.21 7.90 -10.37
N LYS A 87 8.31 6.64 -9.92
CA LYS A 87 7.68 5.51 -10.61
C LYS A 87 6.16 5.67 -10.53
N PRO A 88 5.41 5.38 -11.62
CA PRO A 88 3.95 5.38 -11.54
C PRO A 88 3.46 4.42 -10.46
N VAL A 89 2.45 4.89 -9.71
CA VAL A 89 1.82 4.15 -8.63
C VAL A 89 1.01 2.99 -9.20
N ASP A 90 1.10 1.83 -8.54
CA ASP A 90 0.31 0.64 -8.89
C ASP A 90 -1.08 0.71 -8.26
N TYR A 91 -1.93 1.57 -8.82
CA TYR A 91 -3.30 1.76 -8.38
C TYR A 91 -4.17 0.49 -8.44
N PRO A 92 -4.07 -0.39 -9.47
CA PRO A 92 -4.84 -1.63 -9.49
C PRO A 92 -4.66 -2.49 -8.24
N ASN A 93 -3.42 -2.57 -7.73
CA ASN A 93 -3.11 -3.32 -6.52
C ASN A 93 -3.28 -2.53 -5.22
N LEU A 94 -3.53 -1.22 -5.30
CA LEU A 94 -3.77 -0.33 -4.17
C LEU A 94 -5.23 0.12 -4.04
N VAL A 95 -6.12 -0.33 -4.92
CA VAL A 95 -7.52 0.12 -5.01
C VAL A 95 -8.27 0.02 -3.67
N TYR A 96 -7.96 -1.00 -2.86
CA TYR A 96 -8.55 -1.19 -1.55
C TYR A 96 -8.17 -0.11 -0.52
N TYR A 97 -7.16 0.70 -0.81
CA TYR A 97 -6.70 1.80 0.05
C TYR A 97 -7.06 3.18 -0.53
N LEU A 98 -7.67 3.23 -1.72
CA LEU A 98 -8.29 4.43 -2.26
C LEU A 98 -9.67 4.58 -1.60
N THR A 99 -9.68 5.15 -0.40
CA THR A 99 -10.92 5.49 0.33
C THR A 99 -11.28 6.94 0.15
#